data_AF-A0A1G2LD27-F1
#
_entry.id   AF-A0A1G2LD27-F1
#
_cell.length_a   1.000
_cell.length_b   1.000
_cell.length_c   1.000
_cell.angle_alpha   90.00
_cell.angle_beta   90.00
_cell.angle_gamma   90.00
#
_symmetry.space_group_name_H-M   'P 1'
#
loop_
_entity.id
_entity.type
_entity.pdbx_description
1 polymer ?
#
loop_
_entity_poly.entity_id
_entity_poly.type
_entity_poly.pdbx_seq_one_letter_code
_entity_poly.pdbx_strand_id
1 'polypeptide(L)'
;MNGHRRDQDFRAMVQDLWPAGSASGSLPHEQGSRIKTIVIILLAMAVLAVGGGSFYYFQIYRPTQYARAIIRIYDAAMAEGRAYGTSALKDSADYAGARDVIRKQRLLAEQVKGELALLDSPPAMTGVSRTFKEFLELNLAALAETEPRAEFLAAAADFRAEMKKFTAVLQPELPSAPSGAPARPPTPPTAGAVRLVWEEAIPHLQSFGSALVRKEPSGLVDPSFTDLRQAWQKAEPGLSVLLAIIRKLNPQSSIATVPQNVSPEELKRSEAAFADLGILSNLIERVLDKANATDLLSFRTFPRQAELSERAFELYQTTENLRKRYDRP
;
A
#
# COMPACT_ATOMS: atom_id res chain seq x y z
N MET A 1 76.73 -24.44 -19.74
CA MET A 1 78.04 -23.80 -19.97
C MET A 1 77.95 -23.01 -21.27
N ASN A 2 78.37 -21.73 -21.22
CA ASN A 2 78.64 -20.79 -22.32
C ASN A 2 77.40 -20.29 -23.11
N GLY A 3 76.82 -19.11 -22.88
CA GLY A 3 77.31 -17.89 -22.22
C GLY A 3 78.30 -17.13 -23.11
N HIS A 4 77.91 -15.94 -23.60
CA HIS A 4 78.79 -14.89 -24.15
C HIS A 4 79.51 -15.11 -25.49
N ARG A 5 78.78 -15.22 -26.61
CA ARG A 5 79.40 -14.95 -27.93
C ARG A 5 78.47 -14.56 -29.09
N ARG A 6 77.22 -14.15 -28.85
CA ARG A 6 76.28 -13.74 -29.92
C ARG A 6 75.87 -12.26 -29.91
N ASP A 7 76.38 -11.47 -28.96
CA ASP A 7 76.12 -10.01 -28.88
C ASP A 7 77.19 -9.13 -29.55
N GLN A 8 78.24 -9.73 -30.14
CA GLN A 8 79.32 -8.98 -30.80
C GLN A 8 79.09 -8.74 -32.30
N ASP A 9 78.29 -9.58 -32.98
CA ASP A 9 78.17 -9.51 -34.43
C ASP A 9 77.07 -8.56 -34.94
N PHE A 10 76.17 -8.08 -34.07
CA PHE A 10 75.15 -7.09 -34.46
C PHE A 10 75.61 -5.64 -34.29
N ARG A 11 76.65 -5.39 -33.46
CA ARG A 11 77.23 -4.05 -33.28
C ARG A 11 78.17 -3.63 -34.42
N ALA A 12 78.66 -4.57 -35.22
CA ALA A 12 79.56 -4.29 -36.34
C ALA A 12 78.81 -3.87 -37.63
N MET A 13 77.48 -4.02 -37.70
CA MET A 13 76.72 -3.82 -38.94
C MET A 13 76.10 -2.42 -39.10
N VAL A 14 76.22 -1.53 -38.10
CA VAL A 14 75.63 -0.17 -38.16
C VAL A 14 76.70 0.93 -38.16
N GLN A 15 77.99 0.56 -38.19
CA GLN A 15 79.10 1.50 -38.08
C GLN A 15 79.65 2.01 -39.43
N ASP A 16 78.99 1.71 -40.56
CA ASP A 16 79.63 1.86 -41.87
C ASP A 16 78.99 2.86 -42.85
N LEU A 17 78.14 3.79 -42.42
CA LEU A 17 77.59 4.80 -43.35
C LEU A 17 77.48 6.20 -42.74
N TRP A 18 78.59 6.73 -42.22
CA TRP A 18 78.76 8.17 -42.01
C TRP A 18 80.07 8.67 -42.67
N PRO A 19 80.02 9.52 -43.70
CA PRO A 19 81.16 10.37 -44.01
C PRO A 19 81.04 11.70 -43.25
N ALA A 20 82.14 12.05 -42.60
CA ALA A 20 82.35 13.34 -41.96
C ALA A 20 82.33 14.49 -43.00
N GLY A 21 81.74 15.62 -42.61
CA GLY A 21 81.72 16.85 -43.40
C GLY A 21 81.18 18.01 -42.57
N SER A 22 82.10 18.76 -41.98
CA SER A 22 81.94 19.89 -41.07
C SER A 22 81.19 21.09 -41.64
N ALA A 23 80.30 21.70 -40.85
CA ALA A 23 80.20 23.16 -40.73
C ALA A 23 79.42 23.55 -39.47
N SER A 24 80.12 24.28 -38.63
CA SER A 24 79.68 25.10 -37.49
C SER A 24 78.33 25.80 -37.65
N GLY A 25 77.44 25.58 -36.68
CA GLY A 25 76.27 26.41 -36.41
C GLY A 25 75.87 26.26 -34.94
N SER A 26 76.14 27.30 -34.16
CA SER A 26 75.98 27.37 -32.70
C SER A 26 74.51 27.57 -32.24
N LEU A 27 74.13 26.80 -31.20
CA LEU A 27 73.05 26.98 -30.19
C LEU A 27 71.56 26.76 -30.58
N PRO A 28 70.66 26.33 -29.64
CA PRO A 28 70.87 25.86 -28.25
C PRO A 28 70.19 24.50 -27.92
N HIS A 29 70.87 23.67 -27.10
CA HIS A 29 70.35 22.36 -26.66
C HIS A 29 69.44 22.41 -25.41
N GLU A 30 69.01 23.59 -24.95
CA GLU A 30 68.15 23.76 -23.76
C GLU A 30 66.63 23.75 -24.05
N GLN A 31 66.20 23.96 -25.31
CA GLN A 31 64.78 24.13 -25.64
C GLN A 31 63.99 22.81 -25.61
N GLY A 32 64.56 21.71 -26.11
CA GLY A 32 63.88 20.41 -26.16
C GLY A 32 63.63 19.74 -24.81
N SER A 33 64.48 20.03 -23.80
CA SER A 33 64.29 19.55 -22.42
C SER A 33 63.19 20.34 -21.71
N ARG A 34 63.22 21.67 -21.82
CA ARG A 34 62.21 22.57 -21.24
C ARG A 34 60.81 22.35 -21.83
N ILE A 35 60.70 22.11 -23.14
CA ILE A 35 59.41 21.81 -23.79
C ILE A 35 58.84 20.48 -23.29
N LYS A 36 59.65 19.42 -23.15
CA LYS A 36 59.20 18.14 -22.58
C LYS A 36 58.73 18.30 -21.13
N THR A 37 59.46 19.05 -20.31
CA THR A 37 59.06 19.37 -18.93
C THR A 37 57.74 20.16 -18.89
N ILE A 38 57.56 21.15 -19.76
CA ILE A 38 56.31 21.92 -19.87
C ILE A 38 55.14 21.03 -20.27
N VAL A 39 55.32 20.13 -21.25
CA VAL A 39 54.29 19.18 -21.68
C VAL A 39 53.92 18.22 -20.56
N ILE A 40 54.89 17.70 -19.80
CA ILE A 40 54.64 16.81 -18.64
C ILE A 40 53.87 17.56 -17.53
N ILE A 41 54.23 18.80 -17.23
CA ILE A 41 53.53 19.62 -16.24
C ILE A 41 52.09 19.93 -16.68
N LEU A 42 51.88 20.25 -17.96
CA LEU A 42 50.54 20.44 -18.53
C LEU A 42 49.70 19.16 -18.46
N LEU A 43 50.27 18.00 -18.76
CA LEU A 43 49.60 16.71 -18.64
C LEU A 43 49.24 16.40 -17.18
N ALA A 44 50.16 16.65 -16.25
CA ALA A 44 49.92 16.47 -14.83
C ALA A 44 48.80 17.40 -14.32
N MET A 45 48.78 18.66 -14.75
CA MET A 45 47.68 19.59 -14.43
C MET A 45 46.35 19.17 -15.05
N ALA A 46 46.35 18.65 -16.29
CA ALA A 46 45.15 18.13 -16.92
C ALA A 46 44.61 16.89 -16.18
N VAL A 47 45.48 15.96 -15.76
CA VAL A 47 45.11 14.79 -14.96
C VAL A 47 44.59 15.20 -13.58
N LEU A 48 45.21 16.19 -12.93
CA LEU A 48 44.74 16.73 -11.64
C LEU A 48 43.42 17.48 -11.77
N ALA A 49 43.20 18.22 -12.86
CA ALA A 49 41.96 18.94 -13.12
C ALA A 49 40.81 17.97 -13.46
N VAL A 50 41.06 16.96 -14.29
CA VAL A 50 40.08 15.92 -14.61
C VAL A 50 39.81 15.04 -13.39
N GLY A 51 40.84 14.66 -12.63
CA GLY A 51 40.72 13.90 -11.40
C GLY A 51 40.00 14.67 -10.29
N GLY A 52 40.33 15.94 -10.08
CA GLY A 52 39.68 16.83 -9.12
C GLY A 52 38.23 17.16 -9.49
N GLY A 53 37.96 17.44 -10.77
CA GLY A 53 36.61 17.67 -11.28
C GLY A 53 35.73 16.41 -11.18
N SER A 54 36.28 15.24 -11.53
CA SER A 54 35.58 13.96 -11.37
C SER A 54 35.33 13.64 -9.90
N PHE A 55 36.32 13.84 -9.03
CA PHE A 55 36.16 13.67 -7.59
C PHE A 55 35.07 14.59 -7.03
N TYR A 56 35.11 15.88 -7.35
CA TYR A 56 34.07 16.83 -6.93
C TYR A 56 32.68 16.41 -7.43
N TYR A 57 32.57 16.01 -8.70
CA TYR A 57 31.31 15.61 -9.30
C TYR A 57 30.72 14.35 -8.65
N PHE A 58 31.53 13.30 -8.45
CA PHE A 58 31.07 12.03 -7.89
C PHE A 58 30.94 12.01 -6.37
N GLN A 59 31.77 12.74 -5.64
CA GLN A 59 31.81 12.72 -4.17
C GLN A 59 31.03 13.86 -3.51
N ILE A 60 30.80 14.97 -4.21
CA ILE A 60 30.16 16.16 -3.62
C ILE A 60 28.88 16.51 -4.37
N TYR A 61 28.95 16.75 -5.69
CA TYR A 61 27.80 17.24 -6.45
C TYR A 61 26.67 16.20 -6.59
N ARG A 62 26.96 15.00 -7.12
CA ARG A 62 25.95 13.94 -7.29
C ARG A 62 25.29 13.52 -5.97
N PRO A 63 26.04 13.27 -4.87
CA PRO A 63 25.43 12.96 -3.58
C PRO A 63 24.53 14.07 -3.04
N THR A 64 24.90 15.33 -3.24
CA THR A 64 24.07 16.48 -2.81
C THR A 64 22.77 16.56 -3.60
N GLN A 65 22.82 16.39 -4.93
CA GLN A 65 21.60 16.39 -5.76
C GLN A 65 20.68 15.22 -5.40
N TYR A 66 21.24 14.02 -5.24
CA TYR A 66 20.48 12.85 -4.81
C TYR A 66 19.84 13.07 -3.44
N ALA A 67 20.59 13.56 -2.45
CA ALA A 67 20.07 13.83 -1.11
C ALA A 67 18.90 14.82 -1.12
N ARG A 68 19.00 15.92 -1.87
CA ARG A 68 17.91 16.91 -1.99
C ARG A 68 16.66 16.32 -2.64
N ALA A 69 16.83 15.50 -3.68
CA ALA A 69 15.70 14.82 -4.32
C ALA A 69 15.01 13.85 -3.34
N ILE A 70 15.79 13.06 -2.61
CA ILE A 70 15.28 12.13 -1.59
C ILE A 70 14.51 12.85 -0.47
N ILE A 71 15.09 13.94 0.07
CA ILE A 71 14.42 14.75 1.11
C ILE A 71 13.08 15.29 0.58
N ARG A 72 13.06 15.82 -0.65
CA ARG A 72 11.82 16.33 -1.25
C ARG A 72 10.75 15.25 -1.42
N ILE A 73 11.13 14.07 -1.90
CA ILE A 73 10.21 12.93 -2.06
C ILE A 73 9.66 12.51 -0.69
N TYR A 74 10.53 12.39 0.32
CA TYR A 74 10.12 12.07 1.68
C TYR A 74 9.15 13.11 2.25
N ASP A 75 9.42 14.40 2.05
CA ASP A 75 8.60 15.49 2.57
C ASP A 75 7.22 15.55 1.92
N ALA A 76 7.16 15.36 0.60
CA ALA A 76 5.91 15.25 -0.13
C ALA A 76 5.11 14.03 0.37
N ALA A 77 5.75 12.87 0.48
CA ALA A 77 5.11 11.65 0.97
C ALA A 77 4.60 11.78 2.41
N MET A 78 5.34 12.44 3.30
CA MET A 78 4.89 12.68 4.68
C MET A 78 3.78 13.71 4.77
N ALA A 79 3.81 14.76 3.94
CA ALA A 79 2.74 15.76 3.89
C ALA A 79 1.43 15.15 3.41
N GLU A 80 1.47 14.39 2.31
CA GLU A 80 0.31 13.67 1.78
C GLU A 80 -0.12 12.54 2.73
N GLY A 81 0.83 11.78 3.28
CA GLY A 81 0.56 10.68 4.22
C GLY A 81 -0.13 11.14 5.51
N ARG A 82 0.16 12.34 6.02
CA ARG A 82 -0.54 12.93 7.17
C ARG A 82 -2.03 13.17 6.90
N ALA A 83 -2.41 13.45 5.66
CA ALA A 83 -3.83 13.57 5.28
C ALA A 83 -4.55 12.21 5.28
N TYR A 84 -3.80 11.11 5.27
CA TYR A 84 -4.29 9.73 5.21
C TYR A 84 -4.00 8.96 6.50
N GLY A 85 -4.05 9.62 7.67
CA GLY A 85 -3.83 9.01 8.98
C GLY A 85 -5.12 8.57 9.69
N THR A 86 -4.98 8.11 10.94
CA THR A 86 -6.13 7.74 11.80
C THR A 86 -7.08 8.90 12.08
N SER A 87 -6.61 10.15 11.99
CA SER A 87 -7.44 11.35 12.08
C SER A 87 -8.44 11.52 10.93
N ALA A 88 -8.30 10.74 9.85
CA ALA A 88 -9.27 10.72 8.75
C ALA A 88 -10.50 9.83 9.05
N LEU A 89 -10.44 8.99 10.09
CA LEU A 89 -11.54 8.12 10.47
C LEU A 89 -12.59 8.90 11.27
N LYS A 90 -13.87 8.64 10.97
CA LYS A 90 -14.98 9.19 11.77
C LYS A 90 -15.01 8.61 13.19
N ASP A 91 -14.82 7.29 13.30
CA ASP A 91 -14.80 6.54 14.55
C ASP A 91 -14.08 5.18 14.36
N SER A 92 -13.99 4.37 15.42
CA SER A 92 -13.31 3.08 15.40
C SER A 92 -14.00 1.99 14.56
N ALA A 93 -15.24 2.22 14.11
CA ALA A 93 -16.01 1.33 13.25
C ALA A 93 -16.09 1.83 11.80
N ASP A 94 -15.37 2.89 11.45
CA ASP A 94 -15.30 3.45 10.09
C ASP A 94 -14.40 2.61 9.17
N TYR A 95 -14.82 1.36 8.90
CA TYR A 95 -14.07 0.43 8.04
C TYR A 95 -14.01 0.88 6.58
N ALA A 96 -15.04 1.58 6.10
CA ALA A 96 -15.06 2.18 4.76
C ALA A 96 -14.00 3.28 4.64
N GLY A 97 -13.93 4.19 5.63
CA GLY A 97 -12.88 5.19 5.72
C GLY A 97 -11.47 4.57 5.79
N ALA A 98 -11.28 3.53 6.61
CA ALA A 98 -10.00 2.83 6.70
C ALA A 98 -9.59 2.17 5.37
N ARG A 99 -10.52 1.51 4.68
CA ARG A 99 -10.28 0.94 3.35
C ARG A 99 -9.83 2.00 2.35
N ASP A 100 -10.50 3.14 2.33
CA ASP A 100 -10.19 4.22 1.39
C ASP A 100 -8.81 4.85 1.71
N VAL A 101 -8.48 5.01 2.99
CA VAL A 101 -7.15 5.43 3.45
C VAL A 101 -6.06 4.44 3.00
N ILE A 102 -6.24 3.15 3.21
CA ILE A 102 -5.28 2.10 2.82
C ILE A 102 -5.03 2.15 1.30
N ARG A 103 -6.09 2.29 0.48
CA ARG A 103 -5.93 2.44 -0.97
C ARG A 103 -5.12 3.66 -1.35
N LYS A 104 -5.39 4.82 -0.73
CA LYS A 104 -4.64 6.05 -1.00
C LYS A 104 -3.18 5.93 -0.58
N GLN A 105 -2.91 5.34 0.59
CA GLN A 105 -1.56 5.06 1.06
C GLN A 105 -0.80 4.11 0.12
N ARG A 106 -1.47 3.09 -0.43
CA ARG A 106 -0.90 2.19 -1.43
C ARG A 106 -0.55 2.90 -2.74
N LEU A 107 -1.44 3.71 -3.26
CA LEU A 107 -1.18 4.50 -4.48
C LEU A 107 0.00 5.47 -4.27
N LEU A 108 0.02 6.16 -3.12
CA LEU A 108 1.13 7.04 -2.76
C LEU A 108 2.46 6.28 -2.65
N ALA A 109 2.47 5.11 -1.99
CA ALA A 109 3.67 4.30 -1.85
C ALA A 109 4.20 3.77 -3.21
N GLU A 110 3.31 3.38 -4.13
CA GLU A 110 3.70 2.99 -5.49
C GLU A 110 4.23 4.19 -6.30
N GLN A 111 3.62 5.37 -6.15
CA GLN A 111 4.13 6.59 -6.78
C GLN A 111 5.53 6.93 -6.27
N VAL A 112 5.73 6.96 -4.96
CA VAL A 112 7.05 7.22 -4.34
C VAL A 112 8.09 6.21 -4.81
N LYS A 113 7.72 4.92 -4.90
CA LYS A 113 8.60 3.88 -5.45
C LYS A 113 8.98 4.17 -6.91
N GLY A 114 8.02 4.62 -7.72
CA GLY A 114 8.27 5.06 -9.10
C GLY A 114 9.23 6.25 -9.18
N GLU A 115 9.01 7.27 -8.35
CA GLU A 115 9.88 8.46 -8.29
C GLU A 115 11.31 8.12 -7.86
N LEU A 116 11.47 7.24 -6.85
CA LEU A 116 12.78 6.78 -6.40
C LEU A 116 13.52 5.96 -7.45
N ALA A 117 12.80 5.19 -8.28
CA ALA A 117 13.40 4.41 -9.36
C ALA A 117 14.02 5.27 -10.47
N LEU A 118 13.58 6.54 -10.60
CA LEU A 118 14.14 7.51 -11.54
C LEU A 118 15.44 8.17 -11.01
N LEU A 119 15.77 7.99 -9.74
CA LEU A 119 16.95 8.57 -9.14
C LEU A 119 18.17 7.66 -9.31
N ASP A 120 19.19 8.18 -9.99
CA ASP A 120 20.49 7.54 -10.07
C ASP A 120 21.21 7.63 -8.72
N SER A 121 21.23 6.53 -7.96
CA SER A 121 21.91 6.46 -6.66
C SER A 121 23.44 6.50 -6.85
N PRO A 122 24.16 7.51 -6.32
CA PRO A 122 25.62 7.51 -6.35
C PRO A 122 26.17 6.43 -5.39
N PRO A 123 27.39 5.90 -5.65
CA PRO A 123 27.98 4.84 -4.82
C PRO A 123 28.04 5.17 -3.32
N ALA A 124 28.32 6.44 -2.98
CA ALA A 124 28.37 6.94 -1.61
C ALA A 124 27.01 6.95 -0.88
N MET A 125 25.89 6.83 -1.61
CA MET A 125 24.52 6.87 -1.08
C MET A 125 23.77 5.54 -1.21
N THR A 126 24.48 4.46 -1.53
CA THR A 126 23.88 3.11 -1.66
C THR A 126 23.14 2.65 -0.40
N GLY A 127 23.63 3.00 0.80
CA GLY A 127 22.93 2.72 2.06
C GLY A 127 21.60 3.45 2.18
N VAL A 128 21.54 4.73 1.82
CA VAL A 128 20.31 5.54 1.82
C VAL A 128 19.28 4.95 0.85
N SER A 129 19.70 4.67 -0.38
CA SER A 129 18.84 4.06 -1.40
C SER A 129 18.25 2.73 -0.91
N ARG A 130 19.10 1.91 -0.26
CA ARG A 130 18.67 0.64 0.33
C ARG A 130 17.62 0.84 1.43
N THR A 131 17.84 1.74 2.39
CA THR A 131 16.88 2.01 3.48
C THR A 131 15.51 2.43 2.94
N PHE A 132 15.46 3.32 1.94
CA PHE A 132 14.21 3.73 1.30
C PHE A 132 13.51 2.55 0.60
N LYS A 133 14.28 1.75 -0.15
CA LYS A 133 13.76 0.59 -0.87
C LYS A 133 13.19 -0.46 0.10
N GLU A 134 13.94 -0.83 1.13
CA GLU A 134 13.53 -1.83 2.12
C GLU A 134 12.28 -1.40 2.88
N PHE A 135 12.19 -0.13 3.28
CA PHE A 135 10.97 0.41 3.90
C PHE A 135 9.77 0.33 2.95
N LEU A 136 9.91 0.79 1.70
CA LEU A 136 8.79 0.82 0.76
C LEU A 136 8.32 -0.58 0.36
N GLU A 137 9.23 -1.52 0.17
CA GLU A 137 8.88 -2.92 -0.09
C GLU A 137 8.06 -3.51 1.06
N LEU A 138 8.48 -3.26 2.30
CA LEU A 138 7.78 -3.74 3.48
C LEU A 138 6.43 -3.03 3.69
N ASN A 139 6.37 -1.71 3.48
CA ASN A 139 5.14 -0.92 3.59
C ASN A 139 4.11 -1.33 2.52
N LEU A 140 4.53 -1.52 1.27
CA LEU A 140 3.67 -2.02 0.20
C LEU A 140 3.16 -3.44 0.48
N ALA A 141 3.99 -4.31 1.06
CA ALA A 141 3.56 -5.63 1.49
C ALA A 141 2.49 -5.54 2.60
N ALA A 142 2.68 -4.69 3.61
CA ALA A 142 1.71 -4.48 4.68
C ALA A 142 0.36 -3.95 4.14
N LEU A 143 0.42 -2.96 3.23
CA LEU A 143 -0.76 -2.40 2.57
C LEU A 143 -1.50 -3.45 1.71
N ALA A 144 -0.77 -4.25 0.94
CA ALA A 144 -1.34 -5.30 0.10
C ALA A 144 -1.99 -6.44 0.92
N GLU A 145 -1.49 -6.73 2.11
CA GLU A 145 -2.09 -7.70 3.04
C GLU A 145 -3.31 -7.13 3.78
N THR A 146 -3.27 -5.84 4.11
CA THR A 146 -4.33 -5.17 4.89
C THR A 146 -5.53 -4.77 4.03
N GLU A 147 -5.33 -4.43 2.75
CA GLU A 147 -6.41 -4.00 1.85
C GLU A 147 -7.56 -5.03 1.74
N PRO A 148 -7.32 -6.33 1.48
CA PRO A 148 -8.38 -7.34 1.46
C PRO A 148 -9.14 -7.45 2.79
N ARG A 149 -8.45 -7.26 3.92
CA ARG A 149 -9.07 -7.29 5.24
C ARG A 149 -9.96 -6.06 5.47
N ALA A 150 -9.53 -4.89 5.01
CA ALA A 150 -10.34 -3.67 5.07
C ALA A 150 -11.57 -3.77 4.15
N GLU A 151 -11.42 -4.32 2.93
CA GLU A 151 -12.54 -4.60 2.04
C GLU A 151 -13.56 -5.55 2.68
N PHE A 152 -13.09 -6.62 3.30
CA PHE A 152 -13.94 -7.58 4.01
C PHE A 152 -14.70 -6.94 5.19
N LEU A 153 -14.02 -6.18 6.05
CA LEU A 153 -14.64 -5.54 7.21
C LEU A 153 -15.63 -4.43 6.80
N ALA A 154 -15.35 -3.69 5.73
CA ALA A 154 -16.31 -2.74 5.17
C ALA A 154 -17.57 -3.46 4.67
N ALA A 155 -17.43 -4.55 3.91
CA ALA A 155 -18.57 -5.35 3.46
C ALA A 155 -19.36 -5.97 4.63
N ALA A 156 -18.68 -6.36 5.71
CA ALA A 156 -19.31 -6.90 6.93
C ALA A 156 -20.15 -5.83 7.63
N ALA A 157 -19.62 -4.62 7.76
CA ALA A 157 -20.32 -3.48 8.35
C ALA A 157 -21.52 -3.07 7.49
N ASP A 158 -21.35 -3.00 6.17
CA ASP A 158 -22.42 -2.69 5.22
C ASP A 158 -23.52 -3.75 5.24
N PHE A 159 -23.15 -5.04 5.26
CA PHE A 159 -24.10 -6.14 5.42
C PHE A 159 -24.90 -6.02 6.72
N ARG A 160 -24.24 -5.75 7.85
CA ARG A 160 -24.91 -5.57 9.14
C ARG A 160 -25.87 -4.39 9.12
N ALA A 161 -25.45 -3.26 8.54
CA ALA A 161 -26.30 -2.06 8.42
C ALA A 161 -27.53 -2.35 7.56
N GLU A 162 -27.37 -3.05 6.45
CA GLU A 162 -28.47 -3.44 5.56
C GLU A 162 -29.39 -4.47 6.21
N MET A 163 -28.84 -5.44 6.96
CA MET A 163 -29.64 -6.41 7.71
C MET A 163 -30.49 -5.74 8.79
N LYS A 164 -29.98 -4.69 9.45
CA LYS A 164 -30.78 -3.90 10.40
C LYS A 164 -31.99 -3.26 9.73
N LYS A 165 -31.83 -2.69 8.52
CA LYS A 165 -32.97 -2.14 7.75
C LYS A 165 -33.95 -3.26 7.37
N PHE A 166 -33.42 -4.39 6.91
CA PHE A 166 -34.19 -5.56 6.49
C PHE A 166 -35.08 -6.12 7.61
N THR A 167 -34.62 -6.11 8.86
CA THR A 167 -35.39 -6.60 10.02
C THR A 167 -36.23 -5.53 10.70
N ALA A 168 -35.80 -4.27 10.72
CA ALA A 168 -36.52 -3.17 11.37
C ALA A 168 -37.93 -2.97 10.79
N VAL A 169 -38.14 -3.26 9.50
CA VAL A 169 -39.47 -3.15 8.87
C VAL A 169 -40.49 -4.15 9.43
N LEU A 170 -40.04 -5.26 10.03
CA LEU A 170 -40.91 -6.25 10.67
C LEU A 170 -41.32 -5.84 12.09
N GLN A 171 -40.50 -5.03 12.75
CA GLN A 171 -40.71 -4.56 14.13
C GLN A 171 -40.33 -3.08 14.20
N PRO A 172 -41.19 -2.17 13.72
CA PRO A 172 -40.92 -0.74 13.81
C PRO A 172 -40.80 -0.35 15.29
N GLU A 173 -39.62 0.12 15.69
CA GLU A 173 -39.39 0.61 17.05
C GLU A 173 -40.38 1.72 17.38
N LEU A 174 -40.91 1.72 18.61
CA LEU A 174 -41.73 2.83 19.09
C LEU A 174 -40.86 4.10 19.06
N PRO A 175 -41.29 5.18 18.38
CA PRO A 175 -40.60 6.45 18.52
C PRO A 175 -40.57 6.80 20.01
N SER A 176 -39.38 7.10 20.54
CA SER A 176 -39.24 7.60 21.90
C SER A 176 -40.04 8.89 22.01
N ALA A 177 -41.28 8.79 22.50
CA ALA A 177 -42.14 9.94 22.63
C ALA A 177 -41.50 10.90 23.64
N PRO A 178 -41.43 12.23 23.35
CA PRO A 178 -41.10 13.19 24.38
C PRO A 178 -42.09 13.03 25.53
N SER A 179 -41.55 12.91 26.74
CA SER A 179 -42.28 12.63 27.98
C SER A 179 -43.53 13.53 28.06
N GLY A 180 -44.72 12.94 27.91
CA GLY A 180 -46.00 13.65 28.04
C GLY A 180 -47.00 13.48 26.89
N ALA A 181 -46.62 12.99 25.71
CA ALA A 181 -47.58 12.69 24.64
C ALA A 181 -48.08 11.23 24.74
N PRO A 182 -49.39 10.96 24.55
CA PRO A 182 -49.86 9.58 24.44
C PRO A 182 -49.17 8.92 23.24
N ALA A 183 -48.35 7.91 23.51
CA ALA A 183 -47.68 7.13 22.48
C ALA A 183 -48.76 6.51 21.57
N ARG A 184 -48.91 7.04 20.36
CA ARG A 184 -49.79 6.42 19.37
C ARG A 184 -49.23 5.03 19.10
N PRO A 185 -50.02 3.94 19.23
CA PRO A 185 -49.51 2.62 18.94
C PRO A 185 -49.01 2.60 17.50
N PRO A 186 -47.83 2.03 17.24
CA PRO A 186 -47.27 1.98 15.89
C PRO A 186 -48.27 1.27 14.98
N THR A 187 -48.52 1.85 13.81
CA THR A 187 -49.32 1.19 12.78
C THR A 187 -48.66 -0.16 12.46
N PRO A 188 -49.38 -1.29 12.51
CA PRO A 188 -48.77 -2.59 12.25
C PRO A 188 -48.20 -2.60 10.82
N PRO A 189 -46.98 -3.13 10.63
CA PRO A 189 -46.35 -3.14 9.31
C PRO A 189 -47.22 -3.93 8.32
N THR A 190 -47.39 -3.38 7.12
CA THR A 190 -48.13 -4.00 6.02
C THR A 190 -47.19 -4.80 5.12
N ALA A 191 -47.72 -5.80 4.42
CA ALA A 191 -46.94 -6.58 3.47
C ALA A 191 -46.33 -5.73 2.35
N GLY A 192 -47.04 -4.67 1.92
CA GLY A 192 -46.53 -3.71 0.94
C GLY A 192 -45.32 -2.93 1.44
N ALA A 193 -45.33 -2.47 2.69
CA ALA A 193 -44.20 -1.76 3.29
C ALA A 193 -42.96 -2.66 3.43
N VAL A 194 -43.16 -3.89 3.93
CA VAL A 194 -42.08 -4.89 4.02
C VAL A 194 -41.52 -5.22 2.64
N ARG A 195 -42.39 -5.46 1.66
CA ARG A 195 -42.00 -5.75 0.29
C ARG A 195 -41.10 -4.67 -0.30
N LEU A 196 -41.46 -3.39 -0.16
CA LEU A 196 -40.65 -2.29 -0.69
C LEU A 196 -39.24 -2.28 -0.11
N VAL A 197 -39.12 -2.39 1.23
CA VAL A 197 -37.82 -2.44 1.91
C VAL A 197 -37.01 -3.67 1.48
N TRP A 198 -37.65 -4.82 1.39
CA TRP A 198 -36.95 -6.07 1.00
C TRP A 198 -36.54 -6.07 -0.47
N GLU A 199 -37.33 -5.50 -1.38
CA GLU A 199 -36.98 -5.37 -2.80
C GLU A 199 -35.73 -4.49 -3.00
N GLU A 200 -35.53 -3.50 -2.15
CA GLU A 200 -34.33 -2.65 -2.15
C GLU A 200 -33.15 -3.31 -1.43
N ALA A 201 -33.37 -3.88 -0.24
CA ALA A 201 -32.30 -4.37 0.62
C ALA A 201 -31.71 -5.72 0.16
N ILE A 202 -32.53 -6.62 -0.40
CA ILE A 202 -32.06 -7.98 -0.76
C ILE A 202 -30.93 -7.96 -1.80
N PRO A 203 -31.00 -7.20 -2.90
CA PRO A 203 -29.89 -7.09 -3.84
C PRO A 203 -28.59 -6.62 -3.19
N HIS A 204 -28.67 -5.68 -2.25
CA HIS A 204 -27.51 -5.21 -1.49
C HIS A 204 -26.96 -6.30 -0.56
N LEU A 205 -27.83 -6.98 0.19
CA LEU A 205 -27.45 -8.11 1.05
C LEU A 205 -26.77 -9.23 0.26
N GLN A 206 -27.26 -9.55 -0.95
CA GLN A 206 -26.64 -10.50 -1.87
C GLN A 206 -25.26 -10.05 -2.33
N SER A 207 -25.12 -8.77 -2.69
CA SER A 207 -23.84 -8.20 -3.10
C SER A 207 -22.81 -8.22 -1.97
N PHE A 208 -23.18 -7.74 -0.77
CA PHE A 208 -22.30 -7.71 0.39
C PHE A 208 -21.98 -9.12 0.90
N GLY A 209 -22.96 -10.01 0.98
CA GLY A 209 -22.76 -11.41 1.36
C GLY A 209 -21.80 -12.15 0.41
N SER A 210 -21.95 -11.93 -0.90
CA SER A 210 -21.01 -12.46 -1.89
C SER A 210 -19.60 -11.89 -1.75
N ALA A 211 -19.49 -10.58 -1.45
CA ALA A 211 -18.20 -9.93 -1.22
C ALA A 211 -17.50 -10.52 0.02
N LEU A 212 -18.24 -10.82 1.09
CA LEU A 212 -17.71 -11.43 2.31
C LEU A 212 -17.04 -12.78 2.09
N VAL A 213 -17.56 -13.59 1.16
CA VAL A 213 -17.08 -14.96 0.92
C VAL A 213 -16.20 -15.11 -0.31
N ARG A 214 -15.93 -14.00 -1.01
CA ARG A 214 -15.16 -14.00 -2.26
C ARG A 214 -13.69 -14.37 -2.04
N LYS A 215 -13.07 -13.80 -1.01
CA LYS A 215 -11.64 -13.99 -0.71
C LYS A 215 -11.44 -14.00 0.80
N GLU A 216 -10.67 -14.97 1.28
CA GLU A 216 -10.30 -15.06 2.68
C GLU A 216 -9.36 -13.91 3.08
N PRO A 217 -9.71 -13.11 4.11
CA PRO A 217 -8.81 -12.11 4.65
C PRO A 217 -7.79 -12.74 5.61
N SER A 218 -6.55 -12.24 5.60
CA SER A 218 -5.51 -12.70 6.52
C SER A 218 -5.89 -12.48 7.99
N GLY A 219 -5.59 -13.47 8.83
CA GLY A 219 -5.74 -13.37 10.28
C GLY A 219 -7.17 -13.40 10.80
N LEU A 220 -8.11 -13.97 10.03
CA LEU A 220 -9.46 -14.27 10.47
C LEU A 220 -9.50 -15.67 11.13
N VAL A 221 -9.56 -15.70 12.47
CA VAL A 221 -9.44 -16.94 13.24
C VAL A 221 -10.79 -17.41 13.82
N ASP A 222 -11.57 -16.49 14.38
CA ASP A 222 -12.87 -16.82 14.98
C ASP A 222 -13.89 -15.68 14.76
N PRO A 223 -14.96 -15.92 13.99
CA PRO A 223 -15.29 -17.18 13.32
C PRO A 223 -14.34 -17.52 12.15
N SER A 224 -14.25 -18.80 11.79
CA SER A 224 -13.43 -19.20 10.64
C SER A 224 -14.04 -18.72 9.33
N PHE A 225 -13.20 -18.47 8.31
CA PHE A 225 -13.68 -18.09 6.99
C PHE A 225 -14.59 -19.15 6.37
N THR A 226 -14.29 -20.43 6.63
CA THR A 226 -15.12 -21.56 6.18
C THR A 226 -16.51 -21.52 6.81
N ASP A 227 -16.64 -21.22 8.10
CA ASP A 227 -17.94 -21.14 8.77
C ASP A 227 -18.79 -20.00 8.19
N LEU A 228 -18.18 -18.82 7.96
CA LEU A 228 -18.84 -17.70 7.31
C LEU A 228 -19.32 -18.06 5.91
N ARG A 229 -18.47 -18.72 5.12
CA ARG A 229 -18.82 -19.16 3.77
C ARG A 229 -19.96 -20.16 3.75
N GLN A 230 -19.93 -21.15 4.65
CA GLN A 230 -21.03 -22.12 4.77
C GLN A 230 -22.33 -21.47 5.24
N ALA A 231 -22.26 -20.53 6.19
CA ALA A 231 -23.42 -19.78 6.63
C ALA A 231 -24.03 -18.95 5.49
N TRP A 232 -23.22 -18.27 4.69
CA TRP A 232 -23.70 -17.55 3.50
C TRP A 232 -24.38 -18.48 2.49
N GLN A 233 -23.76 -19.62 2.17
CA GLN A 233 -24.32 -20.60 1.22
C GLN A 233 -25.70 -21.12 1.63
N LYS A 234 -25.98 -21.20 2.93
CA LYS A 234 -27.30 -21.56 3.47
C LYS A 234 -28.28 -20.39 3.48
N ALA A 235 -27.80 -19.20 3.87
CA ALA A 235 -28.64 -18.01 4.02
C ALA A 235 -29.04 -17.36 2.69
N GLU A 236 -28.17 -17.37 1.68
CA GLU A 236 -28.37 -16.69 0.39
C GLU A 236 -29.67 -17.10 -0.33
N PRO A 237 -29.98 -18.42 -0.49
CA PRO A 237 -31.26 -18.83 -1.10
C PRO A 237 -32.48 -18.36 -0.29
N GLY A 238 -32.33 -18.23 1.03
CA GLY A 238 -33.38 -17.78 1.93
C GLY A 238 -33.90 -16.38 1.62
N LEU A 239 -33.02 -15.46 1.20
CA LEU A 239 -33.42 -14.09 0.80
C LEU A 239 -34.46 -14.11 -0.33
N SER A 240 -34.22 -14.93 -1.36
CA SER A 240 -35.13 -15.07 -2.50
C SER A 240 -36.46 -15.71 -2.09
N VAL A 241 -36.44 -16.67 -1.17
CA VAL A 241 -37.65 -17.30 -0.61
C VAL A 241 -38.50 -16.28 0.14
N LEU A 242 -37.88 -15.49 1.02
CA LEU A 242 -38.57 -14.44 1.79
C LEU A 242 -39.22 -13.42 0.85
N LEU A 243 -38.51 -12.97 -0.19
CA LEU A 243 -39.07 -12.05 -1.18
C LEU A 243 -40.22 -12.66 -1.99
N ALA A 244 -40.14 -13.95 -2.33
CA ALA A 244 -41.20 -14.63 -3.05
C ALA A 244 -42.47 -14.75 -2.20
N ILE A 245 -42.35 -15.02 -0.90
CA ILE A 245 -43.48 -15.10 0.03
C ILE A 245 -44.15 -13.72 0.18
N ILE A 246 -43.37 -12.66 0.45
CA ILE A 246 -43.96 -11.33 0.67
C ILE A 246 -44.67 -10.80 -0.59
N ARG A 247 -44.18 -11.14 -1.79
CA ARG A 247 -44.80 -10.74 -3.07
C ARG A 247 -46.17 -11.37 -3.32
N LYS A 248 -46.47 -12.52 -2.72
CA LYS A 248 -47.77 -13.21 -2.85
C LYS A 248 -48.85 -12.62 -1.96
N LEU A 249 -48.46 -11.90 -0.91
CA LEU A 249 -49.40 -11.32 0.05
C LEU A 249 -50.06 -10.07 -0.53
N ASN A 250 -51.30 -9.83 -0.12
CA ASN A 250 -51.98 -8.57 -0.43
C ASN A 250 -51.21 -7.41 0.24
N PRO A 251 -50.78 -6.36 -0.51
CA PRO A 251 -49.98 -5.26 0.04
C PRO A 251 -50.60 -4.54 1.24
N GLN A 252 -51.92 -4.57 1.38
CA GLN A 252 -52.64 -3.95 2.50
C GLN A 252 -52.77 -4.86 3.72
N SER A 253 -52.45 -6.15 3.60
CA SER A 253 -52.51 -7.10 4.72
C SER A 253 -51.45 -6.78 5.76
N SER A 254 -51.84 -6.92 7.03
CA SER A 254 -50.90 -6.83 8.15
C SER A 254 -49.96 -8.03 8.15
N ILE A 255 -48.67 -7.80 8.43
CA ILE A 255 -47.66 -8.85 8.59
C ILE A 255 -48.02 -9.82 9.72
N ALA A 256 -48.73 -9.37 10.75
CA ALA A 256 -49.21 -10.24 11.83
C ALA A 256 -50.17 -11.34 11.34
N THR A 257 -50.79 -11.17 10.17
CA THR A 257 -51.71 -12.14 9.57
C THR A 257 -51.03 -13.06 8.54
N VAL A 258 -49.71 -12.92 8.32
CA VAL A 258 -48.94 -13.75 7.38
C VAL A 258 -49.11 -15.26 7.66
N PRO A 259 -49.03 -15.76 8.91
CA PRO A 259 -49.15 -17.19 9.19
C PRO A 259 -50.50 -17.80 8.78
N GLN A 260 -51.53 -16.97 8.64
CA GLN A 260 -52.88 -17.38 8.24
C GLN A 260 -53.07 -17.42 6.71
N ASN A 261 -52.21 -16.74 5.96
CA ASN A 261 -52.34 -16.50 4.52
C ASN A 261 -51.27 -17.21 3.68
N VAL A 262 -50.43 -18.04 4.31
CA VAL A 262 -49.27 -18.71 3.71
C VAL A 262 -49.34 -20.21 4.05
N SER A 263 -48.87 -21.08 3.15
CA SER A 263 -48.91 -22.52 3.42
C SER A 263 -47.97 -22.90 4.58
N PRO A 264 -48.24 -23.99 5.34
CA PRO A 264 -47.34 -24.45 6.40
C PRO A 264 -45.90 -24.72 5.90
N GLU A 265 -45.76 -25.16 4.65
CA GLU A 265 -44.47 -25.43 4.02
C GLU A 265 -43.70 -24.14 3.73
N GLU A 266 -44.39 -23.11 3.23
CA GLU A 266 -43.81 -21.78 3.01
C GLU A 266 -43.44 -21.10 4.34
N LEU A 267 -44.27 -21.26 5.37
CA LEU A 267 -43.97 -20.78 6.72
C LEU A 267 -42.68 -21.44 7.25
N LYS A 268 -42.58 -22.77 7.18
CA LYS A 268 -41.37 -23.51 7.58
C LYS A 268 -40.12 -23.08 6.80
N ARG A 269 -40.26 -22.81 5.50
CA ARG A 269 -39.15 -22.29 4.67
C ARG A 269 -38.74 -20.87 5.08
N SER A 270 -39.70 -20.01 5.43
CA SER A 270 -39.41 -18.66 5.90
C SER A 270 -38.69 -18.66 7.26
N GLU A 271 -39.13 -19.52 8.18
CA GLU A 271 -38.50 -19.71 9.49
C GLU A 271 -37.05 -20.20 9.34
N ALA A 272 -36.83 -21.19 8.47
CA ALA A 272 -35.49 -21.66 8.15
C ALA A 272 -34.60 -20.55 7.55
N ALA A 273 -35.14 -19.76 6.60
CA ALA A 273 -34.42 -18.64 6.00
C ALA A 273 -34.02 -17.59 7.05
N PHE A 274 -34.92 -17.22 7.96
CA PHE A 274 -34.60 -16.29 9.05
C PHE A 274 -33.58 -16.89 10.03
N ALA A 275 -33.66 -18.18 10.32
CA ALA A 275 -32.68 -18.86 11.18
C ALA A 275 -31.27 -18.84 10.55
N ASP A 276 -31.14 -19.16 9.27
CA ASP A 276 -29.86 -19.15 8.55
C ASP A 276 -29.28 -17.73 8.43
N LEU A 277 -30.12 -16.72 8.14
CA LEU A 277 -29.72 -15.32 8.15
C LEU A 277 -29.29 -14.86 9.54
N GLY A 278 -29.97 -15.31 10.59
CA GLY A 278 -29.60 -15.04 11.98
C GLY A 278 -28.24 -15.62 12.36
N ILE A 279 -27.94 -16.85 11.96
CA ILE A 279 -26.63 -17.49 12.17
C ILE A 279 -25.53 -16.67 11.49
N LEU A 280 -25.73 -16.29 10.22
CA LEU A 280 -24.78 -15.46 9.48
C LEU A 280 -24.58 -14.10 10.15
N SER A 281 -25.67 -13.42 10.54
CA SER A 281 -25.61 -12.13 11.23
C SER A 281 -24.79 -12.23 12.50
N ASN A 282 -25.00 -13.27 13.32
CA ASN A 282 -24.25 -13.49 14.56
C ASN A 282 -22.76 -13.77 14.30
N LEU A 283 -22.41 -14.44 13.20
CA LEU A 283 -21.02 -14.64 12.81
C LEU A 283 -20.37 -13.30 12.42
N ILE A 284 -21.07 -12.49 11.61
CA ILE A 284 -20.60 -11.16 11.19
C ILE A 284 -20.42 -10.22 12.40
N GLU A 285 -21.35 -10.24 13.35
CA GLU A 285 -21.21 -9.42 14.56
C GLU A 285 -19.98 -9.83 15.39
N ARG A 286 -19.73 -11.13 15.57
CA ARG A 286 -18.50 -11.60 16.24
C ARG A 286 -17.21 -11.17 15.57
N VAL A 287 -17.20 -11.09 14.23
CA VAL A 287 -16.06 -10.53 13.49
C VAL A 287 -15.89 -9.05 13.82
N LEU A 288 -16.96 -8.28 13.72
CA LEU A 288 -16.94 -6.83 13.89
C LEU A 288 -16.61 -6.41 15.34
N ASP A 289 -17.04 -7.19 16.34
CA ASP A 289 -16.77 -6.93 17.76
C ASP A 289 -15.28 -7.05 18.12
N LYS A 290 -14.51 -7.82 17.34
CA LYS A 290 -13.07 -8.00 17.52
C LYS A 290 -12.23 -7.12 16.59
N ALA A 291 -12.86 -6.44 15.65
CA ALA A 291 -12.19 -5.61 14.66
C ALA A 291 -12.22 -4.14 15.07
N ASN A 292 -11.24 -3.38 14.59
CA ASN A 292 -11.17 -1.94 14.78
C ASN A 292 -10.53 -1.31 13.54
N ALA A 293 -11.18 -0.28 12.99
CA ALA A 293 -10.68 0.44 11.83
C ALA A 293 -9.29 1.06 12.08
N THR A 294 -9.00 1.46 13.32
CA THR A 294 -7.70 1.97 13.76
C THR A 294 -6.61 0.89 13.76
N ASP A 295 -6.98 -0.36 14.10
CA ASP A 295 -6.03 -1.48 14.08
C ASP A 295 -5.61 -1.84 12.63
N LEU A 296 -6.48 -1.59 11.65
CA LEU A 296 -6.13 -1.72 10.22
C LEU A 296 -5.08 -0.68 9.82
N LEU A 297 -5.29 0.59 10.17
CA LEU A 297 -4.37 1.67 9.80
C LEU A 297 -3.01 1.61 10.54
N SER A 298 -2.97 0.94 11.68
CA SER A 298 -1.72 0.67 12.42
C SER A 298 -1.05 -0.65 12.04
N PHE A 299 -1.61 -1.38 11.06
CA PHE A 299 -1.13 -2.67 10.59
C PHE A 299 -0.97 -3.71 11.71
N ARG A 300 -1.82 -3.67 12.75
CA ARG A 300 -1.65 -4.48 13.95
C ARG A 300 -1.62 -5.99 13.68
N THR A 301 -2.31 -6.43 12.63
CA THR A 301 -2.37 -7.85 12.25
C THR A 301 -1.31 -8.25 11.22
N PHE A 302 -0.46 -7.32 10.78
CA PHE A 302 0.63 -7.61 9.87
C PHE A 302 1.77 -8.33 10.62
N PRO A 303 2.23 -9.53 10.18
CA PRO A 303 3.19 -10.33 10.94
C PRO A 303 4.53 -9.62 11.23
N ARG A 304 4.92 -8.68 10.37
CA ARG A 304 6.17 -7.91 10.46
C ARG A 304 5.93 -6.45 10.88
N GLN A 305 4.88 -6.19 11.67
CA GLN A 305 4.51 -4.84 12.13
C GLN A 305 5.64 -4.15 12.94
N ALA A 306 6.35 -4.90 13.79
CA ALA A 306 7.49 -4.38 14.54
C ALA A 306 8.62 -3.95 13.59
N GLU A 307 8.98 -4.81 12.64
CA GLU A 307 10.00 -4.50 11.63
C GLU A 307 9.58 -3.30 10.77
N LEU A 308 8.32 -3.21 10.34
CA LEU A 308 7.81 -2.07 9.59
C LEU A 308 7.99 -0.76 10.37
N SER A 309 7.73 -0.79 11.68
CA SER A 309 7.90 0.36 12.57
C SER A 309 9.37 0.74 12.73
N GLU A 310 10.25 -0.25 12.89
CA GLU A 310 11.71 -0.05 12.94
C GLU A 310 12.24 0.58 11.64
N ARG A 311 11.81 0.07 10.48
CA ARG A 311 12.19 0.61 9.17
C ARG A 311 11.64 2.01 8.92
N ALA A 312 10.42 2.31 9.38
CA ALA A 312 9.88 3.66 9.32
C ALA A 312 10.74 4.64 10.14
N PHE A 313 11.20 4.21 11.32
CA PHE A 313 12.08 5.02 12.16
C PHE A 313 13.49 5.17 11.56
N GLU A 314 14.07 4.10 11.02
CA GLU A 314 15.36 4.13 10.31
C GLU A 314 15.31 5.09 9.12
N LEU A 315 14.21 5.05 8.35
CA LEU A 315 13.98 5.96 7.24
C LEU A 315 13.95 7.42 7.71
N TYR A 316 13.20 7.71 8.77
CA TYR A 316 13.14 9.05 9.36
C TYR A 316 14.53 9.54 9.79
N GLN A 317 15.28 8.72 10.54
CA GLN A 317 16.64 9.06 10.97
C GLN A 317 17.58 9.29 9.78
N THR A 318 17.49 8.46 8.75
CA THR A 318 18.28 8.59 7.52
C THR A 318 18.01 9.92 6.84
N THR A 319 16.73 10.30 6.65
CA THR A 319 16.37 11.58 6.05
C THR A 319 16.81 12.77 6.90
N GLU A 320 16.65 12.72 8.22
CA GLU A 320 17.14 13.77 9.11
C GLU A 320 18.66 13.95 9.05
N ASN A 321 19.41 12.84 8.93
CA ASN A 321 20.85 12.89 8.74
C ASN A 321 21.23 13.50 7.38
N LEU A 322 20.47 13.22 6.32
CA LEU A 322 20.66 13.87 5.02
C LEU A 322 20.41 15.38 5.11
N ARG A 323 19.33 15.81 5.77
CA ARG A 323 19.04 17.25 5.97
C ARG A 323 20.18 17.96 6.68
N LYS A 324 20.67 17.40 7.78
CA LYS A 324 21.80 17.97 8.53
C LYS A 324 23.07 18.14 7.70
N ARG A 325 23.30 17.25 6.72
CA ARG A 325 24.51 17.22 5.89
C ARG A 325 24.40 18.04 4.59
N TYR A 326 23.22 18.09 3.96
CA TYR A 326 23.07 18.58 2.58
C TYR A 326 22.03 19.69 2.40
N ASP A 327 21.28 20.01 3.46
CA ASP A 327 20.21 21.02 3.45
C ASP A 327 20.57 22.28 4.27
N ARG A 328 21.87 22.47 4.56
CA ARG A 328 22.38 23.75 5.08
C ARG A 328 22.66 24.71 3.92
N PRO A 329 22.33 26.01 4.07
CA PRO A 329 22.50 27.02 3.02
C PRO A 329 23.95 27.22 2.58
#